data_AF-A0A959Z1Z8-F1
#
_entry.id   AF-A0A959Z1Z8-F1
#
_cell.length_a   1.000
_cell.length_b   1.000
_cell.length_c   1.000
_cell.angle_alpha   90.00
_cell.angle_beta   90.00
_cell.angle_gamma   90.00
#
_symmetry.space_group_name_H-M   'P 1'
#
loop_
_entity.id
_entity.type
_entity.pdbx_description
1 polymer ?
#
loop_
_entity_poly.entity_id
_entity_poly.type
_entity_poly.pdbx_seq_one_letter_code
_entity_poly.pdbx_strand_id
1 'polypeptide(L)'
;MDKRSVSFILAMVMSMALWAQSPSRRNSVMVEAAVSTSPPSITLSWESFSGTNGFTIYRRNTGSTSWGGIHASVAGSASSYTDNAVTTGVGYEYKVVRNASSGTGYGYIATGIQLPA
;
A
#
# COMPACT_ATOMS: atom_id res chain seq x y z
N MET A 1 -26.08 -26.33 32.78
CA MET A 1 -25.52 -25.20 31.99
C MET A 1 -26.67 -24.50 31.29
N ASP A 2 -26.97 -23.30 31.77
CA ASP A 2 -28.14 -22.52 31.39
C ASP A 2 -27.96 -21.91 29.99
N LYS A 3 -28.87 -22.21 29.05
CA LYS A 3 -28.80 -21.77 27.64
C LYS A 3 -28.97 -20.26 27.46
N ARG A 4 -29.30 -19.53 28.53
CA ARG A 4 -29.53 -18.08 28.53
C ARG A 4 -28.23 -17.26 28.60
N SER A 5 -27.12 -17.86 29.05
CA SER A 5 -25.84 -17.16 29.19
C SER A 5 -25.01 -17.11 27.90
N VAL A 6 -25.29 -17.99 26.93
CA VAL A 6 -24.53 -18.08 25.67
C VAL A 6 -24.85 -16.94 24.71
N SER A 7 -26.11 -16.47 24.65
CA SER A 7 -26.52 -15.35 23.78
C SER A 7 -25.92 -14.00 24.18
N PHE A 8 -25.64 -13.78 25.48
CA PHE A 8 -25.08 -12.51 25.95
C PHE A 8 -23.58 -12.38 25.64
N ILE A 9 -22.84 -13.48 25.74
CA ILE A 9 -21.40 -13.51 25.43
C ILE A 9 -21.18 -13.37 23.91
N LEU A 10 -22.05 -13.94 23.07
CA LEU A 10 -21.93 -13.85 21.62
C LEU A 10 -22.15 -12.42 21.07
N ALA A 11 -23.07 -11.64 21.66
CA ALA A 11 -23.32 -10.24 21.26
C ALA A 11 -22.18 -9.27 21.67
N MET A 12 -21.52 -9.53 22.81
CA MET A 12 -20.41 -8.73 23.31
C MET A 12 -19.13 -8.92 22.47
N VAL A 13 -18.85 -10.16 22.03
CA VAL A 13 -17.70 -10.47 21.15
C VAL A 13 -17.87 -9.84 19.76
N MET A 14 -19.10 -9.76 19.23
CA MET A 14 -19.38 -9.19 17.91
C MET A 14 -19.23 -7.65 17.87
N SER A 15 -19.40 -6.99 19.02
CA SER A 15 -19.25 -5.54 19.18
C SER A 15 -17.79 -5.10 19.31
N MET A 16 -16.92 -5.97 19.88
CA MET A 16 -15.47 -5.75 20.00
C MET A 16 -14.72 -5.99 18.67
N ALA A 17 -15.29 -6.76 17.74
CA ALA A 17 -14.69 -7.03 16.43
C ALA A 17 -14.68 -5.82 15.48
N LEU A 18 -15.56 -4.83 15.67
CA LEU A 18 -15.65 -3.64 14.82
C LEU A 18 -14.58 -2.56 15.11
N TRP A 19 -13.92 -2.65 16.26
CA TRP A 19 -12.84 -1.75 16.65
C TRP A 19 -11.44 -2.27 16.25
N ALA A 20 -11.34 -3.55 15.88
CA ALA A 20 -10.07 -4.18 15.50
C ALA A 20 -9.67 -3.91 14.03
N GLN A 21 -10.63 -3.67 13.13
CA GLN A 21 -10.37 -3.51 11.69
C GLN A 21 -10.13 -2.05 11.24
N SER A 22 -10.49 -1.06 12.06
CA SER A 22 -10.46 0.36 11.67
C SER A 22 -9.05 0.98 11.60
N PRO A 23 -8.09 0.66 12.49
CA PRO A 23 -6.73 1.21 12.39
C PRO A 23 -5.92 0.62 11.23
N SER A 24 -6.09 -0.67 10.91
CA SER A 24 -5.30 -1.34 9.88
C SER A 24 -5.58 -0.80 8.48
N ARG A 25 -6.85 -0.57 8.14
CA ARG A 25 -7.24 0.08 6.87
C ARG A 25 -6.71 1.52 6.78
N ARG A 26 -6.68 2.25 7.90
CA ARG A 26 -6.14 3.61 7.94
C ARG A 26 -4.63 3.62 7.78
N ASN A 27 -3.89 2.67 8.35
CA ASN A 27 -2.42 2.68 8.33
C ASN A 27 -1.81 1.94 7.13
N SER A 28 -2.62 1.35 6.27
CA SER A 28 -2.18 0.62 5.08
C SER A 28 -2.51 1.36 3.78
N VAL A 29 -1.71 1.10 2.76
CA VAL A 29 -2.03 1.36 1.35
C VAL A 29 -1.94 0.00 0.64
N MET A 30 -3.04 -0.45 0.07
CA MET A 30 -3.07 -1.66 -0.75
C MET A 30 -2.48 -1.31 -2.12
N VAL A 31 -1.21 -1.66 -2.33
CA VAL A 31 -0.47 -1.32 -3.56
C VAL A 31 -0.42 -2.54 -4.47
N GLU A 32 -0.74 -2.31 -5.73
CA GLU A 32 -0.57 -3.26 -6.83
C GLU A 32 0.46 -2.72 -7.82
N ALA A 33 1.04 -3.62 -8.62
CA ALA A 33 1.99 -3.25 -9.66
C ALA A 33 1.68 -3.96 -10.98
N ALA A 34 1.65 -3.20 -12.06
CA ALA A 34 1.57 -3.69 -13.43
C ALA A 34 2.84 -3.31 -14.19
N VAL A 35 3.40 -4.25 -14.95
CA VAL A 35 4.65 -4.07 -15.68
C VAL A 35 4.39 -3.99 -17.20
N SER A 36 5.09 -3.08 -17.87
CA SER A 36 5.15 -2.98 -19.34
C SER A 36 6.58 -3.21 -19.80
N THR A 37 6.77 -3.93 -20.90
CA THR A 37 8.10 -4.22 -21.48
C THR A 37 8.47 -3.30 -22.65
N SER A 38 7.50 -2.63 -23.27
CA SER A 38 7.72 -1.79 -24.46
C SER A 38 6.74 -0.60 -24.51
N PRO A 39 7.16 0.60 -24.06
CA PRO A 39 8.42 0.87 -23.35
C PRO A 39 8.43 0.26 -21.93
N PRO A 40 9.62 0.01 -21.34
CA PRO A 40 9.74 -0.43 -19.96
C PRO A 40 9.10 0.56 -18.98
N SER A 41 8.09 0.10 -18.23
CA SER A 41 7.50 0.89 -17.15
C SER A 41 6.89 0.00 -16.06
N ILE A 42 6.80 0.55 -14.85
CA ILE A 42 6.10 -0.07 -13.72
C ILE A 42 5.02 0.91 -13.27
N THR A 43 3.76 0.51 -13.40
CA THR A 43 2.62 1.27 -12.87
C THR A 43 2.23 0.73 -11.51
N LEU A 44 2.31 1.58 -10.50
CA LEU A 44 1.76 1.33 -9.17
C LEU A 44 0.32 1.83 -9.12
N SER A 45 -0.58 1.05 -8.53
CA SER A 45 -1.97 1.43 -8.29
C SER A 45 -2.36 1.17 -6.84
N TRP A 46 -3.34 1.94 -6.35
CA TRP A 46 -3.84 1.81 -4.99
C TRP A 46 -5.30 2.25 -4.86
N GLU A 47 -5.98 1.75 -3.83
CA GLU A 47 -7.34 2.20 -3.47
C GLU A 47 -7.31 3.65 -2.92
N SER A 48 -8.23 4.48 -3.39
CA SER A 48 -8.43 5.82 -2.87
C SER A 48 -8.94 5.78 -1.42
N PHE A 49 -8.38 6.62 -0.56
CA PHE A 49 -8.83 6.79 0.82
C PHE A 49 -9.30 8.23 1.05
N SER A 50 -10.46 8.39 1.69
CA SER A 50 -11.04 9.70 1.93
C SER A 50 -10.17 10.56 2.87
N GLY A 51 -10.04 11.85 2.53
CA GLY A 51 -9.18 12.79 3.28
C GLY A 51 -7.69 12.64 3.02
N THR A 52 -7.30 11.98 1.92
CA THR A 52 -5.91 11.94 1.47
C THR A 52 -5.50 13.27 0.86
N ASN A 53 -4.37 13.81 1.34
CA ASN A 53 -3.77 15.05 0.84
C ASN A 53 -2.79 14.77 -0.31
N GLY A 54 -2.11 13.62 -0.27
CA GLY A 54 -1.18 13.21 -1.32
C GLY A 54 -0.52 11.86 -1.03
N PHE A 55 0.18 11.36 -2.04
CA PHE A 55 1.01 10.16 -1.92
C PHE A 55 2.47 10.50 -2.23
N THR A 56 3.38 9.94 -1.44
CA THR A 56 4.82 10.02 -1.65
C THR A 56 5.35 8.64 -1.98
N ILE A 57 6.00 8.51 -3.13
CA ILE A 57 6.58 7.25 -3.61
C ILE A 57 8.07 7.30 -3.34
N TYR A 58 8.60 6.22 -2.78
CA TYR A 58 10.03 5.95 -2.69
C TYR A 58 10.33 4.68 -3.48
N ARG A 59 11.55 4.60 -4.01
CA ARG A 59 12.02 3.47 -4.80
C ARG A 59 13.45 3.15 -4.42
N ARG A 60 13.75 1.86 -4.30
CA ARG A 60 15.12 1.36 -4.16
C ARG A 60 15.31 0.10 -4.99
N ASN A 61 16.55 -0.28 -5.25
CA ASN A 61 16.84 -1.59 -5.84
C ASN A 61 16.59 -2.67 -4.79
N THR A 62 16.11 -3.84 -5.21
CA THR A 62 15.92 -4.99 -4.32
C THR A 62 17.22 -5.29 -3.55
N GLY A 63 17.10 -5.53 -2.24
CA GLY A 63 18.24 -5.77 -1.36
C GLY A 63 18.96 -4.52 -0.84
N SER A 64 18.60 -3.33 -1.30
CA SER A 64 19.13 -2.08 -0.73
C SER A 64 18.64 -1.89 0.70
N THR A 65 19.51 -1.45 1.61
CA THR A 65 19.16 -1.29 3.04
C THR A 65 18.42 0.03 3.34
N SER A 66 18.42 0.99 2.41
CA SER A 66 17.78 2.31 2.58
C SER A 66 16.87 2.68 1.40
N TRP A 67 15.86 3.51 1.66
CA TRP A 67 14.83 3.93 0.69
C TRP A 67 15.23 5.10 -0.21
N GLY A 68 16.40 5.72 0.01
CA GLY A 68 16.79 6.94 -0.69
C GLY A 68 15.84 8.12 -0.44
N GLY A 69 15.91 9.11 -1.32
CA GLY A 69 15.04 10.29 -1.30
C GLY A 69 13.64 10.02 -1.85
N ILE A 70 12.82 11.06 -1.88
CA ILE A 70 11.50 11.02 -2.52
C ILE A 70 11.69 10.75 -4.01
N HIS A 71 11.10 9.66 -4.50
CA HIS A 71 11.14 9.32 -5.92
C HIS A 71 10.05 10.07 -6.70
N ALA A 72 8.84 10.15 -6.15
CA ALA A 72 7.75 10.95 -6.73
C ALA A 72 6.76 11.42 -5.66
N SER A 73 5.99 12.45 -5.99
CA SER A 73 4.83 12.90 -5.20
C SER A 73 3.65 13.13 -6.13
N VAL A 74 2.50 12.58 -5.76
CA VAL A 74 1.26 12.71 -6.54
C VAL A 74 0.12 13.22 -5.66
N ALA A 75 -0.87 13.85 -6.29
CA ALA A 75 -2.01 14.44 -5.61
C ALA A 75 -2.84 13.36 -4.86
N GLY A 76 -3.59 13.78 -3.84
CA GLY A 76 -4.42 12.86 -3.05
C GLY A 76 -5.57 12.21 -3.83
N SER A 77 -5.95 12.77 -4.98
CA SER A 77 -6.92 12.19 -5.91
C SER A 77 -6.32 11.13 -6.84
N ALA A 78 -4.99 10.98 -6.89
CA ALA A 78 -4.35 9.97 -7.70
C ALA A 78 -4.59 8.57 -7.11
N SER A 79 -4.92 7.62 -7.98
CA SER A 79 -5.00 6.20 -7.67
C SER A 79 -3.86 5.39 -8.28
N SER A 80 -2.92 6.05 -8.97
CA SER A 80 -1.78 5.41 -9.60
C SER A 80 -0.59 6.35 -9.83
N TYR A 81 0.57 5.75 -10.06
CA TYR A 81 1.79 6.40 -10.51
C TYR A 81 2.57 5.45 -11.42
N THR A 82 3.04 5.94 -12.57
CA THR A 82 3.86 5.15 -13.51
C THR A 82 5.31 5.60 -13.45
N ASP A 83 6.18 4.68 -13.05
CA ASP A 83 7.63 4.83 -13.13
C ASP A 83 8.12 4.39 -14.52
N ASN A 84 8.55 5.37 -15.32
CA ASN A 84 9.12 5.15 -16.66
C ASN A 84 10.66 5.06 -16.63
N ALA A 85 11.29 5.23 -15.47
CA ALA A 85 12.73 5.21 -15.29
C ALA A 85 13.21 3.85 -14.75
N VAL A 86 12.65 2.76 -15.30
CA VAL A 86 12.91 1.37 -14.90
C VAL A 86 13.65 0.64 -16.01
N THR A 87 14.47 -0.33 -15.63
CA THR A 87 15.27 -1.11 -16.58
C THR A 87 14.87 -2.58 -16.52
N THR A 88 14.72 -3.22 -17.68
CA THR A 88 14.51 -4.67 -17.79
C THR A 88 15.67 -5.43 -17.14
N GLY A 89 15.35 -6.49 -16.41
CA GLY A 89 16.30 -7.28 -15.63
C GLY A 89 16.63 -6.70 -14.25
N VAL A 90 16.13 -5.51 -13.89
CA VAL A 90 16.38 -4.87 -12.60
C VAL A 90 15.17 -4.98 -11.68
N GLY A 91 15.40 -5.40 -10.43
CA GLY A 91 14.40 -5.49 -9.38
C GLY A 91 14.32 -4.20 -8.56
N TYR A 92 13.10 -3.75 -8.31
CA TYR A 92 12.80 -2.56 -7.54
C TYR A 92 11.84 -2.88 -6.40
N GLU A 93 12.04 -2.19 -5.28
CA GLU A 93 11.09 -2.12 -4.18
C GLU A 93 10.53 -0.71 -4.09
N TYR A 94 9.22 -0.61 -3.91
CA TYR A 94 8.48 0.64 -3.79
C TYR A 94 7.84 0.74 -2.42
N LYS A 95 7.88 1.96 -1.87
CA LYS A 95 7.12 2.36 -0.67
C LYS A 95 6.21 3.50 -1.07
N VAL A 96 4.90 3.27 -0.95
CA VAL A 96 3.87 4.29 -1.16
C VAL A 96 3.40 4.77 0.21
N VAL A 97 3.63 6.06 0.48
CA VAL A 97 3.23 6.72 1.73
C VAL A 97 2.03 7.61 1.44
N ARG A 98 0.88 7.28 2.02
CA ARG A 98 -0.32 8.11 1.94
C ARG A 98 -0.32 9.12 3.08
N ASN A 99 -0.32 10.40 2.75
CA ASN A 99 -0.42 11.50 3.70
C ASN A 99 -1.88 11.96 3.80
N ALA A 100 -2.51 11.79 4.96
CA ALA A 100 -3.87 12.23 5.23
C ALA A 100 -3.95 12.88 6.62
N SER A 101 -4.88 13.82 6.80
CA SER A 101 -5.09 14.47 8.11
C SER A 101 -5.52 13.47 9.19
N SER A 102 -6.10 12.34 8.79
CA SER A 102 -6.53 11.25 9.68
C SER A 102 -5.39 10.31 10.11
N GLY A 103 -4.22 10.38 9.46
CA GLY A 103 -3.07 9.53 9.73
C GLY A 103 -2.32 9.11 8.45
N THR A 104 -1.11 8.60 8.64
CA THR A 104 -0.25 8.14 7.54
C THR A 104 -0.48 6.67 7.24
N GLY A 105 -0.66 6.34 5.96
CA GLY A 105 -0.75 4.97 5.47
C GLY A 105 0.52 4.54 4.74
N TYR A 106 0.87 3.25 4.81
CA TYR A 106 2.04 2.70 4.13
C TYR A 106 1.67 1.48 3.28
N GLY A 107 2.21 1.41 2.08
CA GLY A 107 2.16 0.24 1.21
C GLY A 107 3.53 -0.07 0.63
N TYR A 108 3.82 -1.35 0.45
CA TYR A 108 5.10 -1.84 -0.04
C TYR A 108 4.88 -2.89 -1.11
N ILE A 109 5.65 -2.84 -2.19
CA ILE A 109 5.64 -3.86 -3.23
C ILE A 109 7.03 -3.99 -3.86
N ALA A 110 7.44 -5.23 -4.13
CA ALA A 110 8.64 -5.54 -4.89
C ALA A 110 8.23 -6.05 -6.27
N THR A 111 8.84 -5.51 -7.32
CA THR A 111 8.53 -5.89 -8.70
C THR A 111 9.70 -5.57 -9.63
N GLY A 112 9.70 -6.16 -10.81
CA GLY A 112 10.72 -5.95 -11.82
C GLY A 112 10.28 -6.54 -13.15
N ILE A 113 10.88 -6.08 -14.23
CA ILE A 113 10.57 -6.53 -15.59
C ILE A 113 11.55 -7.63 -15.94
N GLN A 114 11.08 -8.86 -16.18
CA GLN A 114 11.91 -10.00 -16.63
C GLN A 114 13.17 -10.20 -15.77
N LEU A 115 13.00 -10.38 -14.46
CA LEU A 115 14.11 -10.62 -13.54
C LEU A 115 14.85 -11.91 -13.88
N PRO A 116 16.19 -11.93 -13.79
CA PRO A 116 16.96 -13.17 -13.91
C PRO A 116 16.57 -14.15 -12.79
N ALA A 117 16.61 -15.44 -13.13
CA ALA A 117 16.32 -16.54 -12.21
C ALA A 117 17.41 -16.74 -11.15
#